data_AF-A0A3M1FZQ1-F1
#
_entry.id   AF-A0A3M1FZQ1-F1
#
_cell.length_a   1.000
_cell.length_b   1.000
_cell.length_c   1.000
_cell.angle_alpha   90.00
_cell.angle_beta   90.00
_cell.angle_gamma   90.00
#
_symmetry.space_group_name_H-M   'P 1'
#
loop_
_entity.id
_entity.type
_entity.pdbx_description
1 polymer ?
#
loop_
_entity_poly.entity_id
_entity_poly.type
_entity_poly.pdbx_seq_one_letter_code
_entity_poly.pdbx_strand_id
1 'polypeptide(L)'
;MSESGRFHLHLVSDATGETLESVAKACMVQFDGAEVLKHFWPMVRTVRQMERILDDIGERPGLVLYTLVNAEIRDALEQGCAARGIPTLAVLDPVIQAIGTYLGRK
;
A
#
# COMPACT_ATOMS: atom_id res chain seq x y z
N MET A 1 17.88 -3.63 -25.48
CA MET A 1 17.69 -3.34 -24.05
C MET A 1 16.51 -4.19 -23.61
N SER A 2 16.72 -5.20 -22.76
CA SER A 2 15.67 -6.14 -22.38
C SER A 2 14.63 -5.44 -21.49
N GLU A 3 13.39 -5.85 -21.65
CA GLU A 3 12.16 -5.39 -20.98
C GLU A 3 12.10 -5.85 -19.50
N SER A 4 13.23 -5.83 -18.80
CA SER A 4 13.39 -6.39 -17.46
C SER A 4 13.09 -5.36 -16.37
N GLY A 5 11.88 -5.42 -15.82
CA GLY A 5 11.65 -5.20 -14.39
C GLY A 5 11.26 -3.79 -13.94
N ARG A 6 10.13 -3.25 -14.44
CA ARG A 6 9.49 -2.11 -13.76
C ARG A 6 8.99 -2.55 -12.39
N PHE A 7 9.37 -1.83 -11.34
CA PHE A 7 8.89 -2.11 -9.98
C PHE A 7 7.46 -1.58 -9.83
N HIS A 8 6.51 -2.48 -9.56
CA HIS A 8 5.13 -2.10 -9.29
C HIS A 8 4.99 -1.64 -7.84
N LEU A 9 4.37 -0.48 -7.63
CA LEU A 9 4.07 0.06 -6.31
C LEU A 9 2.58 0.36 -6.24
N HIS A 10 1.85 -0.35 -5.38
CA HIS A 10 0.42 -0.18 -5.19
C HIS A 10 0.17 0.68 -3.94
N LEU A 11 -0.67 1.70 -4.09
CA LEU A 11 -1.02 2.63 -3.02
C LEU A 11 -2.51 2.50 -2.73
N VAL A 12 -2.88 1.90 -1.60
CA VAL A 12 -4.26 1.52 -1.25
C VAL A 12 -4.78 2.33 -0.06
N SER A 13 -5.87 3.08 -0.24
CA SER A 13 -6.41 3.96 0.80
C SER A 13 -7.94 3.90 0.88
N ASP A 14 -8.49 3.95 2.10
CA ASP A 14 -9.92 4.11 2.36
C ASP A 14 -10.42 5.56 2.19
N ALA A 15 -9.48 6.50 2.09
CA ALA A 15 -9.68 7.94 1.87
C ALA A 15 -9.15 8.38 0.49
N THR A 16 -8.60 9.60 0.39
CA THR A 16 -8.09 10.16 -0.87
C THR A 16 -6.77 9.54 -1.32
N GLY A 17 -5.98 8.97 -0.40
CA GLY A 17 -4.66 8.38 -0.69
C GLY A 17 -3.51 9.39 -0.83
N GLU A 18 -3.74 10.68 -0.60
CA GLU A 18 -2.73 11.74 -0.74
C GLU A 18 -1.53 11.55 0.21
N THR A 19 -1.76 10.98 1.39
CA THR A 19 -0.69 10.61 2.32
C THR A 19 0.26 9.58 1.71
N LEU A 20 -0.28 8.52 1.10
CA LEU A 20 0.51 7.48 0.44
C LEU A 20 1.29 8.05 -0.74
N GLU A 21 0.66 8.93 -1.52
CA GLU A 21 1.33 9.55 -2.65
C GLU A 21 2.50 10.45 -2.20
N SER A 22 2.30 11.23 -1.13
CA SER A 22 3.33 12.09 -0.56
C SER A 22 4.51 11.28 -0.01
N VAL A 23 4.22 10.20 0.73
CA VAL A 23 5.24 9.29 1.26
C VAL A 23 6.00 8.61 0.12
N ALA A 24 5.29 8.05 -0.87
CA ALA A 24 5.93 7.41 -2.02
C ALA A 24 6.84 8.40 -2.75
N LYS A 25 6.37 9.63 -3.02
CA LYS A 25 7.18 10.66 -3.66
C LYS A 25 8.42 11.01 -2.85
N ALA A 26 8.30 11.15 -1.54
CA ALA A 26 9.42 11.46 -0.64
C ALA A 26 10.44 10.31 -0.52
N CYS A 27 10.01 9.06 -0.63
CA CYS A 27 10.91 7.91 -0.63
C CYS A 27 11.60 7.72 -1.99
N MET A 28 10.88 7.90 -3.09
CA MET A 28 11.40 7.61 -4.43
C MET A 28 12.57 8.49 -4.84
N VAL A 29 12.70 9.71 -4.29
CA VAL A 29 13.87 10.57 -4.54
C VAL A 29 15.19 10.00 -4.01
N GLN A 30 15.15 8.94 -3.19
CA GLN A 30 16.34 8.25 -2.70
C GLN A 30 16.84 7.17 -3.67
N PHE A 31 16.07 6.85 -4.72
CA PHE A 31 16.33 5.72 -5.62
C PHE A 31 16.48 6.19 -7.06
N ASP A 32 17.61 6.87 -7.33
CA ASP A 32 17.94 7.35 -8.68
C ASP A 32 17.97 6.19 -9.70
N GLY A 33 17.30 6.41 -10.85
CA GLY A 33 17.25 5.43 -11.94
C GLY A 33 16.25 4.27 -11.75
N ALA A 34 15.52 4.21 -10.65
CA ALA A 34 14.49 3.20 -10.46
C ALA A 34 13.23 3.51 -11.30
N GLU A 35 12.86 2.60 -12.21
CA GLU A 35 11.59 2.69 -12.93
C GLU A 35 10.45 2.12 -12.08
N VAL A 36 9.67 3.00 -11.44
CA VAL A 36 8.52 2.62 -10.62
C VAL A 36 7.22 2.91 -11.33
N LEU A 37 6.38 1.87 -11.47
CA LEU A 37 5.01 1.99 -11.95
C LEU A 37 4.06 2.03 -10.76
N LYS A 38 3.55 3.23 -10.46
CA LYS A 38 2.58 3.44 -9.38
C LYS A 38 1.16 3.04 -9.84
N HIS A 39 0.47 2.28 -9.01
CA HIS A 39 -0.97 1.98 -9.14
C HIS A 39 -1.69 2.58 -7.94
N PHE A 40 -2.68 3.44 -8.19
CA PHE A 40 -3.36 4.21 -7.14
C PHE A 40 -4.79 3.73 -6.95
N TRP A 41 -5.12 3.35 -5.72
CA TRP A 41 -6.42 2.77 -5.34
C TRP A 41 -7.04 3.58 -4.19
N PRO A 42 -7.64 4.74 -4.48
CA PRO A 42 -8.30 5.57 -3.47
C PRO A 42 -9.72 5.07 -3.20
N MET A 43 -10.31 5.54 -2.09
CA MET A 43 -11.71 5.32 -1.72
C MET A 43 -12.11 3.84 -1.62
N VAL A 44 -11.20 2.98 -1.15
CA VAL A 44 -11.47 1.55 -0.94
C VAL A 44 -12.22 1.36 0.37
N ARG A 45 -13.54 1.18 0.30
CA ARG A 45 -14.45 1.24 1.44
C ARG A 45 -15.25 -0.04 1.66
N THR A 46 -15.01 -1.07 0.86
CA THR A 46 -15.69 -2.36 0.97
C THR A 46 -14.74 -3.51 0.64
N VAL A 47 -14.97 -4.69 1.24
CA VAL A 47 -14.22 -5.92 0.94
C VAL A 47 -14.33 -6.28 -0.55
N ARG A 48 -15.50 -6.13 -1.16
CA ARG A 48 -15.71 -6.39 -2.59
C ARG A 48 -14.85 -5.51 -3.51
N GLN A 49 -14.62 -4.25 -3.12
CA GLN A 49 -13.65 -3.40 -3.85
C GLN A 49 -12.24 -3.93 -3.68
N MET A 50 -11.87 -4.35 -2.47
CA MET A 50 -10.57 -4.93 -2.18
C MET A 50 -10.30 -6.21 -2.97
N GLU A 51 -11.26 -7.12 -3.09
CA GLU A 51 -11.14 -8.35 -3.88
C GLU A 51 -10.76 -8.06 -5.33
N ARG A 52 -11.43 -7.08 -5.97
CA ARG A 52 -11.11 -6.66 -7.34
C ARG A 52 -9.70 -6.07 -7.45
N ILE A 53 -9.30 -5.27 -6.46
CA ILE A 53 -7.95 -4.70 -6.40
C ILE A 53 -6.89 -5.80 -6.22
N LEU A 54 -7.19 -6.86 -5.46
CA LEU A 54 -6.30 -8.01 -5.29
C LEU A 54 -6.12 -8.83 -6.57
N ASP A 55 -7.14 -8.88 -7.43
CA ASP A 55 -7.01 -9.47 -8.77
C ASP A 55 -6.03 -8.62 -9.61
N ASP A 56 -6.21 -7.30 -9.64
CA ASP A 56 -5.32 -6.36 -10.33
C ASP A 56 -3.86 -6.40 -9.81
N ILE A 57 -3.69 -6.52 -8.49
CA ILE A 57 -2.39 -6.68 -7.82
C ILE A 57 -1.76 -8.03 -8.21
N GLY A 58 -2.55 -9.09 -8.32
CA GLY A 58 -2.08 -10.42 -8.71
C GLY A 58 -1.55 -10.48 -10.15
N GLU A 59 -2.18 -9.74 -11.06
CA GLU A 59 -1.72 -9.61 -12.46
C GLU A 59 -0.42 -8.80 -12.57
N ARG A 60 -0.20 -7.88 -11.62
CA ARG A 60 0.89 -6.90 -11.65
C ARG A 60 1.59 -6.85 -10.28
N PRO A 61 2.25 -7.94 -9.84
CA PRO A 61 2.74 -8.06 -8.47
C PRO A 61 3.80 -7.01 -8.13
N GLY A 62 3.67 -6.42 -6.94
CA GLY A 62 4.53 -5.34 -6.47
C GLY A 62 4.27 -4.98 -5.00
N LEU A 63 5.12 -4.14 -4.42
CA LEU A 63 4.94 -3.70 -3.03
C LEU A 63 3.62 -2.96 -2.86
N VAL A 64 2.88 -3.28 -1.79
CA VAL A 64 1.64 -2.59 -1.45
C VAL A 64 1.84 -1.71 -0.22
N LEU A 65 1.72 -0.40 -0.40
CA LEU A 65 1.63 0.56 0.70
C LEU A 65 0.17 0.89 0.94
N TYR A 66 -0.26 0.92 2.21
CA TYR A 66 -1.66 1.20 2.51
C TYR A 66 -1.88 2.07 3.76
N THR A 67 -3.04 2.71 3.76
CA THR A 67 -3.65 3.39 4.90
C THR A 67 -5.10 2.93 4.97
N LEU A 68 -5.38 1.91 5.79
CA LEU A 68 -6.71 1.34 5.96
C LEU A 68 -7.03 1.30 7.46
N VAL A 69 -8.11 1.97 7.86
CA VAL A 69 -8.58 1.99 9.25
C VAL A 69 -9.60 0.88 9.50
N ASN A 70 -10.41 0.53 8.50
CA ASN A 70 -11.37 -0.55 8.62
C ASN A 70 -10.66 -1.92 8.66
N ALA A 71 -10.81 -2.63 9.78
CA ALA A 71 -10.16 -3.92 10.02
C ALA A 71 -10.54 -5.00 9.00
N GLU A 72 -11.80 -5.07 8.56
CA GLU A 72 -12.25 -6.08 7.61
C GLU A 72 -11.61 -5.91 6.23
N ILE A 73 -11.52 -4.66 5.76
CA ILE A 73 -10.87 -4.33 4.47
C ILE A 73 -9.37 -4.55 4.56
N ARG A 74 -8.76 -4.18 5.69
CA ARG A 74 -7.35 -4.39 5.98
C ARG A 74 -7.00 -5.88 5.97
N ASP A 75 -7.77 -6.69 6.69
CA ASP A 75 -7.57 -8.14 6.77
C ASP A 75 -7.70 -8.79 5.39
N ALA A 76 -8.68 -8.37 4.58
CA ALA A 76 -8.82 -8.84 3.21
C ALA A 76 -7.57 -8.54 2.36
N LEU A 77 -7.02 -7.31 2.46
CA LEU A 77 -5.79 -6.94 1.77
C LEU A 77 -4.60 -7.79 2.23
N GLU A 78 -4.35 -7.83 3.54
CA GLU A 78 -3.19 -8.50 4.12
C GLU A 78 -3.20 -10.00 3.82
N GLN A 79 -4.34 -10.67 4.01
CA GLN A 79 -4.48 -12.10 3.69
C GLN A 79 -4.36 -12.36 2.19
N GLY A 80 -4.99 -11.50 1.36
CA GLY A 80 -4.94 -11.61 -0.09
C GLY A 80 -3.52 -11.47 -0.64
N CYS A 81 -2.75 -10.51 -0.13
CA CYS A 81 -1.36 -10.31 -0.49
C CYS A 81 -0.46 -11.42 0.06
N ALA A 82 -0.64 -11.83 1.32
CA ALA A 82 0.13 -12.92 1.94
C ALA A 82 -0.02 -14.24 1.17
N ALA A 83 -1.24 -14.60 0.76
CA ALA A 83 -1.51 -15.79 -0.05
C ALA A 83 -0.80 -15.79 -1.42
N ARG A 84 -0.44 -14.61 -1.93
CA ARG A 84 0.26 -14.40 -3.21
C ARG A 84 1.76 -14.14 -3.04
N GLY A 85 2.27 -14.13 -1.80
CA GLY A 85 3.66 -13.76 -1.51
C GLY A 85 3.99 -12.29 -1.79
N ILE A 86 2.99 -11.41 -1.76
CA ILE A 86 3.14 -9.99 -2.08
C ILE A 86 3.37 -9.20 -0.78
N PRO A 87 4.45 -8.40 -0.67
CA PRO A 87 4.73 -7.64 0.54
C PRO A 87 3.78 -6.45 0.70
N THR A 88 3.39 -6.19 1.95
CA THR A 88 2.49 -5.09 2.34
C THR A 88 3.11 -4.26 3.46
N LEU A 89 2.84 -2.95 3.48
CA LEU A 89 3.25 -2.04 4.55
C LEU A 89 2.13 -1.05 4.90
N ALA A 90 1.66 -1.11 6.15
CA ALA A 90 0.80 -0.07 6.74
C ALA A 90 1.66 1.16 7.05
N VAL A 91 1.57 2.20 6.21
CA VAL A 91 2.50 3.33 6.26
C VAL A 91 2.40 4.14 7.56
N LEU A 92 1.20 4.22 8.13
CA LEU A 92 0.94 5.04 9.32
C LEU A 92 1.05 4.27 10.64
N ASP A 93 1.06 2.93 10.64
CA ASP A 93 1.08 2.15 11.87
C ASP A 93 2.28 2.49 12.78
N PRO A 94 3.54 2.57 12.29
CA PRO A 94 4.67 2.93 13.14
C PRO A 94 4.55 4.35 13.72
N VAL A 95 4.00 5.28 12.93
CA VAL A 95 3.83 6.68 13.33
C VAL A 95 2.75 6.80 14.41
N ILE A 96 1.61 6.14 14.21
CA ILE A 96 0.50 6.09 15.16
C ILE A 96 0.97 5.44 16.47
N GLN A 97 1.71 4.33 16.38
CA GLN A 97 2.25 3.64 17.55
C GLN A 97 3.22 4.53 18.35
N ALA A 98 4.11 5.25 17.66
CA ALA A 98 5.04 6.18 18.31
C ALA A 98 4.31 7.32 19.02
N ILE A 99 3.30 7.92 18.36
CA ILE A 99 2.47 8.98 18.94
C ILE A 99 1.67 8.46 20.14
N GLY A 100 1.02 7.30 20.02
CA GLY A 100 0.27 6.68 21.12
C GLY A 100 1.16 6.43 22.33
N THR A 101 2.35 5.87 22.10
CA THR A 101 3.36 5.65 23.16
C THR A 101 3.73 6.96 23.86
N TYR A 102 4.02 8.02 23.10
CA TYR A 102 4.38 9.32 23.65
C TYR A 102 3.23 9.97 24.44
N LEU A 103 1.99 9.79 23.98
CA LEU A 103 0.78 10.34 24.62
C LEU A 103 0.27 9.48 25.79
N GLY A 104 0.88 8.32 26.07
CA GLY A 104 0.39 7.37 27.07
C GLY A 104 -0.97 6.76 26.73
N ARG A 105 -1.29 6.64 25.44
CA ARG A 105 -2.55 6.09 24.92
C ARG A 105 -2.28 4.90 24.00
N LYS A 106 -3.11 3.86 24.10
CA LYS A 106 -3.18 2.79 23.10
C LYS A 106 -4.10 3.22 21.97
#